data_AF-A0A437LYH6-F1
#
_entry.id   AF-A0A437LYH6-F1
#
_cell.length_a   1.000
_cell.length_b   1.000
_cell.length_c   1.000
_cell.angle_alpha   90.00
_cell.angle_beta   90.00
_cell.angle_gamma   90.00
#
_symmetry.space_group_name_H-M   'P 1'
#
loop_
_entity.id
_entity.type
_entity.pdbx_description
1 polymer ?
#
loop_
_entity_poly.entity_id
_entity_poly.type
_entity_poly.pdbx_seq_one_letter_code
_entity_poly.pdbx_strand_id
1 'polypeptide(L)'
;MADDVQHTGAATNAAVQKRPRAATRRKADTSSVTKTEPASANNKVVKGVARASKTTRRAARTVSESAKSLGEDVSRRTAPTLRRIAEAPAKAGRRANQAYDATKKAATGRTAVVVGAAAAGLVTGLVVNLGRKVAVQAPSVMAGDWFEAVKLEHQAALSLFDAIEATEVNEPAKRNMLLTQLQHALAKHAFTEENVIYPALREWGDKADADKLNHDHGYVKQHLYELDAIDPKSSRFLGKIAAFRADLEAHIREEEESIFPPLHAAFGEEKNKTITALANKEGFKLA
;
A
#
# COMPACT_ATOMS: atom_id res chain seq x y z
N MET A 1 22.72 -70.67 18.67
CA MET A 1 22.01 -70.04 19.80
C MET A 1 21.86 -68.58 19.40
N ALA A 2 20.87 -68.19 18.58
CA ALA A 2 19.41 -68.39 18.72
C ALA A 2 18.91 -67.65 19.98
N ASP A 3 17.93 -66.73 19.96
CA ASP A 3 17.04 -66.22 18.89
C ASP A 3 17.11 -64.66 18.88
N ASP A 4 16.77 -63.85 17.87
CA ASP A 4 15.93 -63.92 16.65
C ASP A 4 14.40 -63.77 16.84
N VAL A 5 13.90 -62.53 16.73
CA VAL A 5 12.48 -62.21 16.49
C VAL A 5 12.36 -61.06 15.50
N GLN A 6 11.87 -61.36 14.30
CA GLN A 6 11.41 -60.39 13.30
C GLN A 6 9.98 -59.91 13.64
N HIS A 7 9.63 -58.70 13.21
CA HIS A 7 8.22 -58.31 13.09
C HIS A 7 7.93 -57.59 11.77
N THR A 8 7.52 -58.37 10.79
CA THR A 8 6.91 -57.92 9.53
C THR A 8 5.40 -57.89 9.68
N GLY A 9 4.75 -56.75 9.38
CA GLY A 9 3.29 -56.63 9.37
C GLY A 9 2.82 -55.91 8.10
N ALA A 10 2.10 -56.62 7.24
CA ALA A 10 1.73 -56.15 5.91
C ALA A 10 0.36 -55.44 5.84
N ALA A 11 0.16 -54.73 4.73
CA ALA A 11 -0.98 -53.90 4.36
C ALA A 11 -2.38 -54.55 4.47
N THR A 12 -3.40 -53.70 4.61
CA THR A 12 -4.73 -53.92 3.99
C THR A 12 -5.28 -52.64 3.37
N ASN A 13 -5.72 -52.74 2.12
CA ASN A 13 -6.52 -51.71 1.43
C ASN A 13 -7.98 -51.78 1.88
N ALA A 14 -8.66 -50.63 2.00
CA ALA A 14 -10.12 -50.56 2.07
C ALA A 14 -10.64 -49.34 1.30
N ALA A 15 -11.03 -49.55 0.04
CA ALA A 15 -11.74 -48.55 -0.75
C ALA A 15 -13.24 -48.56 -0.42
N VAL A 16 -13.84 -47.38 -0.22
CA VAL A 16 -15.29 -47.22 -0.11
C VAL A 16 -15.76 -46.24 -1.18
N GLN A 17 -16.62 -46.71 -2.09
CA GLN A 17 -17.29 -45.90 -3.11
C GLN A 17 -18.80 -45.81 -2.85
N LYS A 18 -19.42 -44.78 -3.46
CA LYS A 18 -20.88 -44.59 -3.71
C LYS A 18 -21.67 -44.12 -2.45
N ARG A 19 -22.66 -43.21 -2.56
CA ARG A 19 -23.42 -42.70 -3.72
C ARG A 19 -24.06 -41.32 -3.40
N PRO A 20 -24.43 -40.48 -4.40
CA PRO A 20 -25.06 -39.18 -4.17
C PRO A 20 -26.61 -39.22 -4.07
N ARG A 21 -27.18 -38.18 -3.47
CA ARG A 21 -28.60 -37.75 -3.51
C ARG A 21 -28.62 -36.22 -3.43
N ALA A 22 -29.61 -35.47 -3.92
CA ALA A 22 -30.57 -35.63 -5.01
C ALA A 22 -31.18 -34.24 -5.23
N ALA A 23 -31.39 -33.79 -6.47
CA ALA A 23 -31.91 -32.45 -6.73
C ALA A 23 -33.44 -32.39 -6.55
N THR A 24 -33.96 -31.31 -5.94
CA THR A 24 -35.39 -30.99 -5.95
C THR A 24 -35.63 -29.58 -6.45
N ARG A 25 -36.28 -29.49 -7.61
CA ARG A 25 -36.62 -28.27 -8.34
C ARG A 25 -38.09 -27.95 -8.11
N ARG A 26 -38.43 -26.71 -7.75
CA ARG A 26 -39.80 -26.18 -7.90
C ARG A 26 -39.78 -24.83 -8.62
N LYS A 27 -40.81 -24.63 -9.44
CA LYS A 27 -41.08 -23.48 -10.32
C LYS A 27 -42.52 -23.02 -10.07
N ALA A 28 -42.88 -21.86 -10.64
CA ALA A 28 -44.18 -21.18 -10.54
C ALA A 28 -44.39 -20.44 -9.19
N ASP A 29 -45.02 -19.27 -9.15
CA ASP A 29 -45.99 -18.73 -10.12
C ASP A 29 -45.66 -17.38 -10.78
N THR A 30 -46.34 -17.14 -11.91
CA THR A 30 -46.36 -15.88 -12.67
C THR A 30 -47.78 -15.31 -12.70
N SER A 31 -47.96 -14.06 -12.30
CA SER A 31 -49.26 -13.36 -12.40
C SER A 31 -49.10 -12.00 -13.06
N SER A 32 -49.61 -11.88 -14.29
CA SER A 32 -49.61 -10.66 -15.11
C SER A 32 -50.93 -9.91 -15.03
N VAL A 33 -50.94 -8.60 -14.76
CA VAL A 33 -52.11 -7.72 -14.99
C VAL A 33 -51.70 -6.33 -15.53
N THR A 34 -52.00 -6.15 -16.82
CA THR A 34 -52.36 -4.93 -17.60
C THR A 34 -51.71 -3.55 -17.37
N LYS A 35 -51.22 -3.02 -18.50
CA LYS A 35 -50.88 -1.62 -18.82
C LYS A 35 -52.13 -0.81 -19.22
N THR A 36 -52.28 0.42 -18.70
CA THR A 36 -53.04 1.52 -19.32
C THR A 36 -52.52 2.90 -18.87
N GLU A 37 -52.03 3.70 -19.81
CA GLU A 37 -52.03 5.18 -19.72
C GLU A 37 -53.22 5.72 -20.55
N PRO A 38 -53.63 6.99 -20.37
CA PRO A 38 -53.22 7.97 -21.39
C PRO A 38 -53.00 9.43 -20.95
N ALA A 39 -52.12 10.11 -21.70
CA ALA A 39 -52.20 11.49 -22.22
C ALA A 39 -52.31 12.73 -21.28
N SER A 40 -51.16 13.40 -21.12
CA SER A 40 -50.89 14.81 -21.46
C SER A 40 -52.03 15.86 -21.55
N ALA A 41 -51.93 16.92 -20.73
CA ALA A 41 -52.36 18.29 -21.06
C ALA A 41 -51.54 19.33 -20.26
N ASN A 42 -51.37 20.56 -20.77
CA ASN A 42 -50.31 21.48 -20.32
C ASN A 42 -50.79 22.96 -20.22
N ASN A 43 -50.26 23.69 -19.21
CA ASN A 43 -50.03 25.14 -19.16
C ASN A 43 -51.16 26.16 -18.77
N LYS A 44 -50.71 27.29 -18.21
CA LYS A 44 -51.36 28.58 -17.80
C LYS A 44 -52.18 28.56 -16.48
N VAL A 45 -51.78 29.19 -15.37
CA VAL A 45 -51.35 30.60 -15.09
C VAL A 45 -52.53 31.57 -15.36
N VAL A 46 -53.10 32.35 -14.41
CA VAL A 46 -52.48 33.27 -13.42
C VAL A 46 -53.40 33.61 -12.20
N LYS A 47 -52.77 34.23 -11.17
CA LYS A 47 -53.30 35.28 -10.23
C LYS A 47 -54.14 34.89 -9.00
N GLY A 48 -53.46 34.90 -7.84
CA GLY A 48 -54.03 35.00 -6.49
C GLY A 48 -52.99 35.50 -5.46
N VAL A 49 -52.68 36.80 -5.49
CA VAL A 49 -51.70 37.50 -4.62
C VAL A 49 -52.50 38.47 -3.72
N ALA A 50 -52.30 38.64 -2.40
CA ALA A 50 -51.49 37.96 -1.39
C ALA A 50 -51.91 38.42 0.02
N ARG A 51 -51.48 37.75 1.11
CA ARG A 51 -51.26 38.42 2.41
C ARG A 51 -50.33 37.67 3.40
N ALA A 52 -49.02 37.71 3.16
CA ALA A 52 -48.05 37.39 4.22
C ALA A 52 -48.05 38.52 5.28
N SER A 53 -48.29 38.16 6.55
CA SER A 53 -48.45 39.08 7.69
C SER A 53 -47.16 39.87 8.01
N LYS A 54 -47.28 40.98 8.76
CA LYS A 54 -46.12 41.81 9.15
C LYS A 54 -45.04 40.98 9.89
N THR A 55 -45.46 40.00 10.70
CA THR A 55 -44.59 39.14 11.50
C THR A 55 -43.68 38.26 10.64
N THR A 56 -44.20 37.62 9.59
CA THR A 56 -43.41 36.72 8.73
C THR A 56 -42.39 37.48 7.88
N ARG A 57 -42.73 38.69 7.40
CA ARG A 57 -41.76 39.56 6.69
C ARG A 57 -40.63 40.04 7.60
N ARG A 58 -40.92 40.32 8.88
CA ARG A 58 -39.90 40.72 9.85
C ARG A 58 -38.91 39.58 10.13
N ALA A 59 -39.42 38.37 10.37
CA ALA A 59 -38.57 37.19 10.57
C ALA A 59 -37.67 36.88 9.37
N ALA A 60 -38.22 36.88 8.14
CA ALA A 60 -37.44 36.65 6.92
C ALA A 60 -36.33 37.69 6.72
N ARG A 61 -36.60 38.96 7.05
CA ARG A 61 -35.61 40.04 6.98
C ARG A 61 -34.49 39.87 8.01
N THR A 62 -34.82 39.54 9.26
CA THR A 62 -33.83 39.28 10.31
C THR A 62 -32.92 38.10 9.96
N VAL A 63 -33.47 36.99 9.44
CA VAL A 63 -32.65 35.85 8.99
C VAL A 63 -31.72 36.24 7.83
N SER A 64 -32.19 37.07 6.87
CA SER A 64 -31.34 37.55 5.78
C SER A 64 -30.22 38.49 6.25
N GLU A 65 -30.49 39.36 7.23
CA GLU A 65 -29.51 40.29 7.80
C GLU A 65 -28.47 39.52 8.64
N SER A 66 -28.88 38.52 9.43
CA SER A 66 -27.96 37.61 10.14
C SER A 66 -27.09 36.78 9.18
N ALA A 67 -27.65 36.23 8.10
CA ALA A 67 -26.89 35.46 7.12
C ALA A 67 -25.82 36.30 6.39
N LYS A 68 -26.13 37.57 6.07
CA LYS A 68 -25.14 38.50 5.50
C LYS A 68 -24.03 38.86 6.49
N SER A 69 -24.39 39.15 7.75
CA SER A 69 -23.43 39.41 8.83
C SER A 69 -22.46 38.24 9.04
N LEU A 70 -22.97 37.00 9.07
CA LEU A 70 -22.16 35.79 9.16
C LEU A 70 -21.23 35.61 7.96
N GLY A 71 -21.70 35.89 6.73
CA GLY A 71 -20.88 35.83 5.53
C GLY A 71 -19.73 36.85 5.52
N GLU A 72 -19.99 38.08 5.97
CA GLU A 72 -18.94 39.10 6.12
C GLU A 72 -17.92 38.76 7.19
N ASP A 73 -18.36 38.26 8.35
CA ASP A 73 -17.45 37.91 9.46
C ASP A 73 -16.54 36.73 9.09
N VAL A 74 -17.09 35.69 8.44
CA VAL A 74 -16.28 34.57 7.90
C VAL A 74 -15.27 35.05 6.84
N SER A 75 -15.67 35.98 5.96
CA SER A 75 -14.77 36.54 4.94
C SER A 75 -13.63 37.35 5.57
N ARG A 76 -13.94 38.24 6.53
CA ARG A 76 -12.94 39.04 7.26
C ARG A 76 -11.96 38.18 8.07
N ARG A 77 -12.41 37.07 8.65
CA ARG A 77 -11.57 36.14 9.42
C ARG A 77 -10.66 35.25 8.56
N THR A 78 -11.09 34.90 7.34
CA THR A 78 -10.37 33.94 6.48
C THR A 78 -9.37 34.59 5.52
N ALA A 79 -9.65 35.80 5.03
CA ALA A 79 -8.79 36.55 4.12
C ALA A 79 -7.30 36.68 4.56
N PRO A 80 -6.96 37.06 5.82
CA PRO A 80 -5.56 37.20 6.22
C PRO A 80 -4.79 35.86 6.27
N THR A 81 -5.49 34.75 6.53
CA THR A 81 -4.91 33.41 6.54
C THR A 81 -4.61 32.93 5.12
N LEU A 82 -5.57 33.08 4.19
CA LEU A 82 -5.38 32.75 2.77
C LEU A 82 -4.24 33.57 2.14
N ARG A 83 -4.14 34.85 2.50
CA ARG A 83 -3.04 35.72 2.04
C ARG A 83 -1.68 35.27 2.58
N ARG A 84 -1.57 34.82 3.83
CA ARG A 84 -0.32 34.24 4.37
C ARG A 84 0.08 32.94 3.66
N ILE A 85 -0.90 32.11 3.29
CA ILE A 85 -0.67 30.88 2.51
C ILE A 85 -0.15 31.23 1.10
N ALA A 86 -0.72 32.24 0.45
CA ALA A 86 -0.28 32.71 -0.88
C ALA A 86 1.10 33.39 -0.88
N GLU A 87 1.49 34.09 0.20
CA GLU A 87 2.77 34.79 0.31
C GLU A 87 3.95 33.87 0.74
N ALA A 88 3.67 32.68 1.30
CA ALA A 88 4.69 31.72 1.76
C ALA A 88 5.67 31.23 0.66
N PRO A 89 5.24 30.76 -0.53
CA PRO A 89 6.16 30.22 -1.54
C PRO A 89 7.16 31.27 -2.07
N ALA A 90 6.78 32.55 -2.17
CA ALA A 90 7.60 33.62 -2.70
C ALA A 90 8.78 34.06 -1.79
N LYS A 91 8.80 33.59 -0.53
CA LYS A 91 9.92 33.78 0.41
C LYS A 91 10.78 32.52 0.54
N ALA A 92 10.20 31.33 0.36
CA ALA A 92 10.94 30.07 0.30
C ALA A 92 11.86 30.00 -0.93
N GLY A 93 11.36 30.32 -2.14
CA GLY A 93 12.15 30.23 -3.38
C GLY A 93 13.42 31.08 -3.39
N ARG A 94 13.39 32.29 -2.80
CA ARG A 94 14.59 33.15 -2.71
C ARG A 94 15.67 32.61 -1.77
N ARG A 95 15.29 31.86 -0.72
CA ARG A 95 16.26 31.19 0.18
C ARG A 95 16.78 29.89 -0.42
N ALA A 96 15.96 29.16 -1.17
CA ALA A 96 16.38 27.95 -1.89
C ALA A 96 17.49 28.26 -2.92
N ASN A 97 17.36 29.35 -3.68
CA ASN A 97 18.37 29.74 -4.67
C ASN A 97 19.73 30.11 -4.02
N GLN A 98 19.72 30.82 -2.88
CA GLN A 98 20.95 31.11 -2.14
C GLN A 98 21.62 29.85 -1.56
N ALA A 99 20.83 28.86 -1.13
CA ALA A 99 21.36 27.58 -0.67
C ALA A 99 21.95 26.74 -1.82
N TYR A 100 21.30 26.74 -2.99
CA TYR A 100 21.76 26.07 -4.21
C TYR A 100 23.09 26.62 -4.72
N ASP A 101 23.25 27.95 -4.76
CA ASP A 101 24.53 28.55 -5.17
C ASP A 101 25.67 28.26 -4.18
N ALA A 102 25.35 28.13 -2.88
CA ALA A 102 26.32 27.74 -1.86
C ALA A 102 26.78 26.28 -2.00
N THR A 103 25.85 25.33 -2.22
CA THR A 103 26.20 23.92 -2.45
C THR A 103 26.92 23.71 -3.78
N LYS A 104 26.55 24.44 -4.84
CA LYS A 104 27.25 24.41 -6.12
C LYS A 104 28.72 24.85 -6.00
N LYS A 105 29.01 25.81 -5.11
CA LYS A 105 30.37 26.29 -4.83
C LYS A 105 31.20 25.30 -3.99
N ALA A 106 30.55 24.46 -3.19
CA ALA A 106 31.20 23.39 -2.43
C ALA A 106 31.48 22.14 -3.29
N ALA A 107 30.58 21.79 -4.21
CA ALA A 107 30.69 20.61 -5.08
C ALA A 107 31.89 20.69 -6.06
N THR A 108 32.33 21.89 -6.46
CA THR A 108 33.53 22.07 -7.29
C THR A 108 34.85 21.79 -6.54
N GLY A 109 34.79 21.56 -5.22
CA GLY A 109 35.94 21.57 -4.32
C GLY A 109 36.17 20.28 -3.54
N ARG A 110 36.13 19.11 -4.18
CA ARG A 110 36.90 17.87 -3.87
C ARG A 110 36.30 16.64 -4.58
N THR A 111 37.14 16.03 -5.42
CA THR A 111 37.19 14.61 -5.83
C THR A 111 35.89 13.81 -5.92
N ALA A 112 35.50 13.49 -7.15
CA ALA A 112 34.39 12.59 -7.45
C ALA A 112 34.62 11.15 -6.94
N VAL A 113 33.60 10.58 -6.31
CA VAL A 113 33.30 9.15 -6.37
C VAL A 113 31.84 9.03 -6.79
N VAL A 114 31.64 8.78 -8.08
CA VAL A 114 30.36 8.45 -8.71
C VAL A 114 30.44 6.99 -9.15
N VAL A 115 29.29 6.34 -9.34
CA VAL A 115 29.09 4.93 -9.75
C VAL A 115 29.19 3.93 -8.58
N GLY A 116 28.03 3.45 -8.11
CA GLY A 116 27.95 2.30 -7.18
C GLY A 116 26.69 2.18 -6.33
N ALA A 117 26.08 3.30 -5.91
CA ALA A 117 25.07 3.30 -4.82
C ALA A 117 23.69 3.85 -5.24
N ALA A 118 23.13 3.43 -6.38
CA ALA A 118 21.80 3.86 -6.81
C ALA A 118 20.64 3.17 -6.06
N ALA A 119 20.86 1.96 -5.55
CA ALA A 119 19.84 1.17 -4.83
C ALA A 119 19.85 1.36 -3.30
N ALA A 120 20.96 1.82 -2.71
CA ALA A 120 21.13 1.90 -1.26
C ALA A 120 21.88 3.18 -0.83
N GLY A 121 21.13 4.21 -0.42
CA GLY A 121 21.65 5.33 0.37
C GLY A 121 21.76 6.68 -0.36
N LEU A 122 20.76 7.55 -0.18
CA LEU A 122 20.92 8.98 -0.46
C LEU A 122 21.86 9.64 0.56
N VAL A 123 22.93 10.24 0.06
CA VAL A 123 23.71 11.30 0.72
C VAL A 123 23.87 12.40 -0.34
N THR A 124 23.28 13.60 -0.23
CA THR A 124 23.44 14.56 0.87
C THR A 124 22.35 15.65 0.82
N GLY A 125 21.76 16.03 1.96
CA GLY A 125 21.24 17.39 2.19
C GLY A 125 19.77 17.72 1.85
N LEU A 126 18.98 17.98 2.89
CA LEU A 126 17.84 18.93 2.95
C LEU A 126 16.52 18.64 2.17
N VAL A 127 15.85 17.50 2.42
CA VAL A 127 14.39 17.48 2.68
C VAL A 127 14.04 16.36 3.68
N VAL A 128 13.99 16.66 4.98
CA VAL A 128 14.11 15.66 6.09
C VAL A 128 12.84 14.84 6.38
N ASN A 129 11.84 14.82 5.50
CA ASN A 129 10.79 13.78 5.53
C ASN A 129 10.28 13.47 4.12
N LEU A 130 9.75 14.47 3.40
CA LEU A 130 9.30 14.28 2.01
C LEU A 130 10.41 13.79 1.08
N GLY A 131 11.67 14.20 1.28
CA GLY A 131 12.80 13.70 0.51
C GLY A 131 13.11 12.23 0.76
N ARG A 132 13.00 11.75 2.02
CA ARG A 132 13.11 10.32 2.35
C ARG A 132 11.98 9.53 1.69
N LYS A 133 10.73 10.00 1.83
CA LYS A 133 9.56 9.35 1.21
C LYS A 133 9.71 9.20 -0.30
N VAL A 134 10.10 10.28 -0.97
CA VAL A 134 10.34 10.29 -2.42
C VAL A 134 11.50 9.38 -2.79
N ALA A 135 12.59 9.34 -2.02
CA ALA A 135 13.72 8.45 -2.29
C ALA A 135 13.36 6.97 -2.18
N VAL A 136 12.64 6.60 -1.13
CA VAL A 136 12.26 5.21 -0.82
C VAL A 136 11.16 4.67 -1.76
N GLN A 137 10.39 5.56 -2.41
CA GLN A 137 9.37 5.18 -3.41
C GLN A 137 9.74 5.49 -4.86
N ALA A 138 10.81 6.25 -5.13
CA ALA A 138 11.20 6.57 -6.50
C ALA A 138 11.40 5.33 -7.39
N PRO A 139 12.04 4.22 -6.94
CA PRO A 139 12.17 3.01 -7.76
C PRO A 139 10.81 2.43 -8.16
N SER A 140 9.91 2.23 -7.19
CA SER A 140 8.56 1.68 -7.39
C SER A 140 7.69 2.56 -8.30
N VAL A 141 7.80 3.88 -8.15
CA VAL A 141 7.12 4.86 -9.04
C VAL A 141 7.70 4.83 -10.46
N MET A 142 9.03 4.72 -10.59
CA MET A 142 9.73 4.71 -11.88
C MET A 142 9.57 3.40 -12.66
N ALA A 143 9.25 2.29 -11.99
CA ALA A 143 8.91 1.02 -12.64
C ALA A 143 7.68 1.16 -13.57
N GLY A 144 6.73 2.06 -13.23
CA GLY A 144 5.53 2.32 -14.03
C GLY A 144 4.48 1.21 -14.02
N ASP A 145 4.81 0.05 -13.47
CA ASP A 145 3.96 -1.13 -13.30
C ASP A 145 4.11 -1.70 -11.88
N TRP A 146 3.01 -2.17 -11.29
CA TRP A 146 3.00 -2.65 -9.90
C TRP A 146 3.78 -3.95 -9.72
N PHE A 147 3.78 -4.85 -10.71
CA PHE A 147 4.44 -6.14 -10.58
C PHE A 147 5.95 -5.98 -10.73
N GLU A 148 6.41 -5.14 -11.68
CA GLU A 148 7.82 -4.77 -11.78
C GLU A 148 8.30 -3.96 -10.55
N ALA A 149 7.44 -3.14 -9.94
CA ALA A 149 7.76 -2.46 -8.69
C ALA A 149 7.99 -3.45 -7.52
N VAL A 150 7.14 -4.47 -7.40
CA VAL A 150 7.29 -5.53 -6.38
C VAL A 150 8.61 -6.29 -6.55
N LYS A 151 8.97 -6.71 -7.78
CA LYS A 151 10.26 -7.38 -8.07
C LYS A 151 11.46 -6.55 -7.65
N LEU A 152 11.42 -5.23 -7.86
CA LEU A 152 12.47 -4.31 -7.43
C LEU A 152 12.55 -4.19 -5.90
N GLU A 153 11.41 -4.27 -5.20
CA GLU A 153 11.35 -4.28 -3.74
C GLU A 153 11.88 -5.60 -3.15
N HIS A 154 11.54 -6.74 -3.76
CA HIS A 154 12.13 -8.05 -3.46
C HIS A 154 13.65 -8.04 -3.64
N GLN A 155 14.15 -7.56 -4.78
CA GLN A 155 15.58 -7.47 -5.05
C GLN A 155 16.31 -6.57 -4.04
N ALA A 156 15.69 -5.46 -3.63
CA ALA A 156 16.23 -4.58 -2.59
C ALA A 156 16.27 -5.25 -1.21
N ALA A 157 15.25 -6.04 -0.85
CA ALA A 157 15.24 -6.81 0.38
C ALA A 157 16.33 -7.90 0.38
N LEU A 158 16.45 -8.68 -0.70
CA LEU A 158 17.49 -9.71 -0.84
C LEU A 158 18.91 -9.13 -0.80
N SER A 159 19.11 -7.94 -1.38
CA SER A 159 20.39 -7.21 -1.29
C SER A 159 20.74 -6.79 0.15
N LEU A 160 19.74 -6.57 1.01
CA LEU A 160 19.95 -6.32 2.44
C LEU A 160 20.29 -7.61 3.20
N PHE A 161 19.73 -8.76 2.81
CA PHE A 161 20.20 -10.06 3.32
C PHE A 161 21.66 -10.31 2.97
N ASP A 162 22.05 -10.12 1.70
CA ASP A 162 23.46 -10.25 1.26
C ASP A 162 24.40 -9.36 2.10
N ALA A 163 23.99 -8.11 2.34
CA ALA A 163 24.75 -7.16 3.13
C ALA A 163 24.86 -7.54 4.62
N ILE A 164 23.83 -8.18 5.20
CA ILE A 164 23.83 -8.67 6.59
C ILE A 164 24.70 -9.92 6.72
N GLU A 165 24.58 -10.86 5.78
CA GLU A 165 25.33 -12.12 5.77
C GLU A 165 26.84 -11.88 5.57
N ALA A 166 27.21 -10.83 4.84
CA ALA A 166 28.59 -10.34 4.70
C ALA A 166 29.13 -9.54 5.91
N THR A 167 28.48 -9.56 7.08
CA THR A 167 28.97 -8.86 8.29
C THR A 167 29.74 -9.76 9.25
N GLU A 168 30.82 -9.22 9.81
CA GLU A 168 31.61 -9.89 10.84
C GLU A 168 31.00 -9.75 12.24
N VAL A 169 31.35 -10.66 13.16
CA VAL A 169 30.80 -10.68 14.53
C VAL A 169 31.19 -9.43 15.36
N ASN A 170 32.27 -8.75 14.96
CA ASN A 170 32.72 -7.49 15.56
C ASN A 170 32.05 -6.23 14.94
N GLU A 171 31.08 -6.39 14.02
CA GLU A 171 30.32 -5.29 13.41
C GLU A 171 28.84 -5.18 13.89
N PRO A 172 28.52 -5.29 15.21
CA PRO A 172 27.12 -5.36 15.67
C PRO A 172 26.31 -4.09 15.35
N ALA A 173 26.95 -2.92 15.30
CA ALA A 173 26.28 -1.67 14.92
C ALA A 173 25.83 -1.68 13.44
N LYS A 174 26.61 -2.31 12.55
CA LYS A 174 26.30 -2.48 11.12
C LYS A 174 25.18 -3.50 10.94
N ARG A 175 25.23 -4.63 11.69
CA ARG A 175 24.14 -5.62 11.75
C ARG A 175 22.81 -4.98 12.13
N ASN A 176 22.78 -4.20 13.22
CA ASN A 176 21.57 -3.51 13.66
C ASN A 176 21.08 -2.48 12.63
N MET A 177 21.98 -1.67 12.06
CA MET A 177 21.63 -0.69 11.02
C MET A 177 20.99 -1.36 9.79
N LEU A 178 21.56 -2.46 9.31
CA LEU A 178 21.05 -3.19 8.15
C LEU A 178 19.73 -3.92 8.47
N LEU A 179 19.59 -4.49 9.68
CA LEU A 179 18.33 -5.09 10.13
C LEU A 179 17.21 -4.03 10.18
N THR A 180 17.47 -2.82 10.69
CA THR A 180 16.50 -1.72 10.66
C THR A 180 16.15 -1.28 9.23
N GLN A 181 17.09 -1.34 8.28
CA GLN A 181 16.81 -1.08 6.86
C GLN A 181 15.90 -2.17 6.26
N LEU A 182 16.19 -3.45 6.56
CA LEU A 182 15.38 -4.59 6.12
C LEU A 182 13.96 -4.53 6.70
N GLN A 183 13.82 -4.22 7.99
CA GLN A 183 12.53 -3.99 8.65
C GLN A 183 11.73 -2.89 7.95
N HIS A 184 12.35 -1.76 7.61
CA HIS A 184 11.63 -0.67 6.93
C HIS A 184 11.24 -1.07 5.49
N ALA A 185 12.14 -1.72 4.75
CA ALA A 185 11.87 -2.19 3.39
C ALA A 185 10.68 -3.18 3.37
N LEU A 186 10.74 -4.24 4.18
CA LEU A 186 9.69 -5.25 4.24
C LEU A 186 8.36 -4.70 4.78
N ALA A 187 8.38 -3.78 5.76
CA ALA A 187 7.15 -3.16 6.25
C ALA A 187 6.46 -2.30 5.17
N LYS A 188 7.23 -1.60 4.33
CA LYS A 188 6.72 -0.78 3.21
C LYS A 188 6.11 -1.64 2.10
N HIS A 189 6.82 -2.71 1.74
CA HIS A 189 6.45 -3.69 0.73
C HIS A 189 5.19 -4.45 1.16
N ALA A 190 5.23 -5.17 2.29
CA ALA A 190 4.10 -5.94 2.80
C ALA A 190 2.82 -5.11 2.99
N PHE A 191 2.94 -3.85 3.42
CA PHE A 191 1.79 -2.94 3.52
C PHE A 191 1.14 -2.65 2.17
N THR A 192 1.94 -2.58 1.10
CA THR A 192 1.48 -2.35 -0.26
C THR A 192 0.74 -3.59 -0.80
N GLU A 193 1.24 -4.81 -0.58
CA GLU A 193 0.48 -6.01 -0.95
C GLU A 193 -0.78 -6.17 -0.11
N GLU A 194 -0.68 -6.13 1.22
CA GLU A 194 -1.79 -6.38 2.15
C GLU A 194 -2.98 -5.42 1.93
N ASN A 195 -2.72 -4.18 1.50
CA ASN A 195 -3.76 -3.16 1.29
C ASN A 195 -4.19 -2.96 -0.18
N VAL A 196 -3.47 -3.52 -1.16
CA VAL A 196 -3.79 -3.33 -2.59
C VAL A 196 -3.79 -4.65 -3.38
N ILE A 197 -2.68 -5.38 -3.39
CA ILE A 197 -2.49 -6.52 -4.30
C ILE A 197 -3.25 -7.75 -3.80
N TYR A 198 -3.15 -8.15 -2.53
CA TYR A 198 -3.90 -9.29 -1.99
C TYR A 198 -5.42 -9.06 -1.95
N PRO A 199 -5.94 -7.85 -1.66
CA PRO A 199 -7.34 -7.53 -1.89
C PRO A 199 -7.77 -7.67 -3.36
N ALA A 200 -6.93 -7.27 -4.32
CA ALA A 200 -7.24 -7.37 -5.75
C ALA A 200 -7.18 -8.83 -6.26
N LEU A 201 -6.23 -9.64 -5.78
CA LEU A 201 -6.17 -11.10 -6.00
C LEU A 201 -7.44 -11.79 -5.49
N ARG A 202 -7.89 -11.43 -4.28
CA ARG A 202 -9.14 -11.94 -3.67
C ARG A 202 -10.40 -11.45 -4.41
N GLU A 203 -10.39 -10.25 -4.98
CA GLU A 203 -11.47 -9.71 -5.84
C GLU A 203 -11.54 -10.47 -7.17
N TRP A 204 -10.39 -10.77 -7.79
CA TRP A 204 -10.28 -11.55 -9.03
C TRP A 204 -10.82 -12.98 -8.88
N GLY A 205 -10.71 -13.56 -7.67
CA GLY A 205 -11.37 -14.80 -7.29
C GLY A 205 -10.48 -15.75 -6.50
N ASP A 206 -9.17 -15.52 -6.50
CA ASP A 206 -8.22 -16.36 -5.77
C ASP A 206 -8.15 -15.96 -4.30
N LYS A 207 -9.01 -16.57 -3.52
CA LYS A 207 -9.08 -16.35 -2.07
C LYS A 207 -8.04 -17.18 -1.33
N ALA A 208 -7.68 -18.35 -1.88
CA ALA A 208 -6.79 -19.29 -1.20
C ALA A 208 -5.37 -18.73 -1.13
N ASP A 209 -4.84 -18.27 -2.26
CA ASP A 209 -3.50 -17.69 -2.30
C ASP A 209 -3.50 -16.32 -1.62
N ALA A 210 -4.56 -15.52 -1.74
CA ALA A 210 -4.69 -14.27 -0.99
C ALA A 210 -4.81 -14.47 0.53
N ASP A 211 -5.32 -15.60 1.04
CA ASP A 211 -5.29 -15.97 2.46
C ASP A 211 -3.89 -16.48 2.85
N LYS A 212 -3.24 -17.31 2.00
CA LYS A 212 -1.89 -17.84 2.21
C LYS A 212 -0.83 -16.75 2.32
N LEU A 213 -0.76 -15.82 1.37
CA LEU A 213 0.27 -14.78 1.35
C LEU A 213 0.17 -13.85 2.59
N ASN A 214 -1.05 -13.55 3.04
CA ASN A 214 -1.28 -12.84 4.32
C ASN A 214 -0.77 -13.63 5.55
N HIS A 215 -0.89 -14.97 5.52
CA HIS A 215 -0.37 -15.84 6.57
C HIS A 215 1.17 -15.90 6.56
N ASP A 216 1.79 -15.96 5.39
CA ASP A 216 3.24 -15.98 5.23
C ASP A 216 3.88 -14.66 5.73
N HIS A 217 3.24 -13.51 5.48
CA HIS A 217 3.61 -12.23 6.11
C HIS A 217 3.53 -12.24 7.64
N GLY A 218 2.73 -13.11 8.24
CA GLY A 218 2.75 -13.38 9.68
C GLY A 218 4.09 -13.94 10.14
N TYR A 219 4.67 -14.89 9.39
CA TYR A 219 5.99 -15.45 9.69
C TYR A 219 7.12 -14.46 9.40
N VAL A 220 7.02 -13.63 8.36
CA VAL A 220 7.96 -12.51 8.13
C VAL A 220 8.03 -11.61 9.37
N LYS A 221 6.87 -11.22 9.93
CA LYS A 221 6.79 -10.40 11.15
C LYS A 221 7.34 -11.15 12.39
N GLN A 222 7.15 -12.46 12.49
CA GLN A 222 7.76 -13.30 13.54
C GLN A 222 9.29 -13.35 13.43
N HIS A 223 9.84 -13.56 12.23
CA HIS A 223 11.29 -13.58 12.01
C HIS A 223 11.95 -12.27 12.45
N LEU A 224 11.36 -11.13 12.09
CA LEU A 224 11.84 -9.81 12.49
C LEU A 224 11.81 -9.60 14.02
N TYR A 225 10.73 -10.00 14.69
CA TYR A 225 10.63 -9.95 16.15
C TYR A 225 11.70 -10.81 16.85
N GLU A 226 11.93 -12.03 16.36
CA GLU A 226 12.95 -12.92 16.92
C GLU A 226 14.38 -12.39 16.67
N LEU A 227 14.63 -11.70 15.54
CA LEU A 227 15.90 -11.06 15.25
C LEU A 227 16.19 -9.87 16.17
N ASP A 228 15.19 -9.02 16.46
CA ASP A 228 15.32 -7.92 17.45
C ASP A 228 15.66 -8.43 18.86
N ALA A 229 15.25 -9.66 19.20
CA ALA A 229 15.52 -10.30 20.48
C ALA A 229 16.89 -11.03 20.56
N ILE A 230 17.61 -11.18 19.45
CA ILE A 230 18.93 -11.83 19.40
C ILE A 230 20.04 -10.77 19.51
N ASP A 231 21.00 -10.97 20.42
CA ASP A 231 22.23 -10.16 20.43
C ASP A 231 22.93 -10.29 19.05
N PRO A 232 23.19 -9.19 18.33
CA PRO A 232 23.84 -9.23 17.02
C PRO A 232 25.26 -9.83 17.05
N LYS A 233 25.88 -9.99 18.22
CA LYS A 233 27.15 -10.71 18.41
C LYS A 233 26.98 -12.22 18.60
N SER A 234 25.76 -12.69 18.80
CA SER A 234 25.47 -14.12 18.99
C SER A 234 25.74 -14.91 17.71
N SER A 235 26.28 -16.12 17.86
CA SER A 235 26.37 -17.09 16.76
C SER A 235 25.00 -17.46 16.17
N ARG A 236 23.91 -17.26 16.93
CA ARG A 236 22.54 -17.48 16.47
C ARG A 236 22.05 -16.45 15.44
N PHE A 237 22.65 -15.26 15.39
CA PHE A 237 22.16 -14.15 14.56
C PHE A 237 22.14 -14.51 13.07
N LEU A 238 23.28 -14.89 12.49
CA LEU A 238 23.35 -15.27 11.07
C LEU A 238 22.55 -16.54 10.75
N GLY A 239 22.46 -17.49 11.68
CA GLY A 239 21.60 -18.67 11.51
C GLY A 239 20.11 -18.31 11.40
N LYS A 240 19.66 -17.29 12.15
CA LYS A 240 18.28 -16.79 12.04
C LYS A 240 18.07 -15.98 10.75
N ILE A 241 19.05 -15.18 10.33
CA ILE A 241 19.03 -14.45 9.05
C ILE A 241 18.89 -15.42 7.87
N ALA A 242 19.70 -16.49 7.81
CA ALA A 242 19.65 -17.46 6.73
C ALA A 242 18.32 -18.24 6.68
N ALA A 243 17.76 -18.61 7.84
CA ALA A 243 16.44 -19.24 7.91
C ALA A 243 15.33 -18.29 7.42
N PHE A 244 15.37 -17.02 7.83
CA PHE A 244 14.43 -16.01 7.37
C PHE A 244 14.54 -15.75 5.86
N ARG A 245 15.77 -15.70 5.33
CA ARG A 245 16.04 -15.56 3.90
C ARG A 245 15.39 -16.68 3.10
N ALA A 246 15.55 -17.93 3.52
CA ALA A 246 15.01 -19.09 2.83
C ALA A 246 13.47 -19.06 2.73
N ASP A 247 12.79 -18.67 3.82
CA ASP A 247 11.33 -18.53 3.84
C ASP A 247 10.87 -17.38 2.94
N LEU A 248 11.56 -16.22 2.98
CA LEU A 248 11.23 -15.07 2.14
C LEU A 248 11.47 -15.37 0.65
N GLU A 249 12.57 -16.03 0.29
CA GLU A 249 12.84 -16.44 -1.09
C GLU A 249 11.81 -17.46 -1.61
N ALA A 250 11.24 -18.29 -0.74
CA ALA A 250 10.15 -19.19 -1.13
C ALA A 250 8.86 -18.41 -1.44
N HIS A 251 8.50 -17.47 -0.57
CA HIS A 251 7.37 -16.56 -0.77
C HIS A 251 7.51 -15.74 -2.07
N ILE A 252 8.68 -15.11 -2.29
CA ILE A 252 9.00 -14.35 -3.51
C ILE A 252 8.80 -15.20 -4.78
N ARG A 253 9.27 -16.46 -4.79
CA ARG A 253 9.11 -17.34 -5.95
C ARG A 253 7.64 -17.70 -6.22
N GLU A 254 6.85 -17.97 -5.19
CA GLU A 254 5.42 -18.24 -5.37
C GLU A 254 4.70 -17.04 -5.98
N GLU A 255 4.97 -15.84 -5.46
CA GLU A 255 4.40 -14.60 -5.98
C GLU A 255 4.83 -14.32 -7.43
N GLU A 256 6.13 -14.29 -7.70
CA GLU A 256 6.68 -13.89 -9.01
C GLU A 256 6.50 -14.93 -10.11
N GLU A 257 6.53 -16.23 -9.79
CA GLU A 257 6.48 -17.29 -10.80
C GLU A 257 5.07 -17.89 -10.97
N SER A 258 4.23 -17.88 -9.92
CA SER A 258 2.94 -18.60 -9.91
C SER A 258 1.72 -17.69 -9.79
N ILE A 259 1.71 -16.75 -8.84
CA ILE A 259 0.47 -16.07 -8.40
C ILE A 259 0.24 -14.74 -9.14
N PHE A 260 1.25 -13.88 -9.23
CA PHE A 260 1.11 -12.55 -9.86
C PHE A 260 1.10 -12.55 -11.39
N PRO A 261 1.84 -13.41 -12.13
CA PRO A 261 1.76 -13.45 -13.59
C PRO A 261 0.34 -13.64 -14.16
N PRO A 262 -0.49 -14.62 -13.71
CA PRO A 262 -1.85 -14.76 -14.22
C PRO A 262 -2.78 -13.61 -13.78
N LEU A 263 -2.60 -13.05 -12.57
CA LEU A 263 -3.35 -11.90 -12.10
C LEU A 263 -3.10 -10.65 -12.96
N HIS A 264 -1.82 -10.33 -13.18
CA HIS A 264 -1.38 -9.21 -14.00
C HIS A 264 -1.88 -9.32 -15.44
N ALA A 265 -1.79 -10.52 -16.03
CA ALA A 265 -2.32 -10.79 -17.36
C ALA A 265 -3.85 -10.64 -17.43
N ALA A 266 -4.58 -11.08 -16.40
CA ALA A 266 -6.05 -11.00 -16.35
C ALA A 266 -6.57 -9.58 -16.13
N PHE A 267 -5.82 -8.71 -15.45
CA PHE A 267 -6.17 -7.30 -15.27
C PHE A 267 -6.04 -6.49 -16.55
N GLY A 268 -5.03 -6.75 -17.37
CA GLY A 268 -4.73 -5.95 -18.55
C GLY A 268 -4.36 -4.49 -18.20
N GLU A 269 -4.10 -3.69 -19.24
CA GLU A 269 -3.42 -2.40 -19.11
C GLU A 269 -4.11 -1.42 -18.14
N GLU A 270 -5.43 -1.20 -18.26
CA GLU A 270 -6.14 -0.17 -17.49
C GLU A 270 -6.33 -0.53 -16.00
N LYS A 271 -6.60 -1.82 -15.68
CA LYS A 271 -6.66 -2.26 -14.27
C LYS A 271 -5.25 -2.31 -13.68
N ASN A 272 -4.21 -2.74 -14.43
CA ASN A 272 -2.83 -2.67 -13.96
C ASN A 272 -2.40 -1.22 -13.64
N LYS A 273 -2.65 -0.23 -14.52
CA LYS A 273 -2.44 1.20 -14.22
C LYS A 273 -3.16 1.63 -12.93
N THR A 274 -4.38 1.17 -12.72
CA THR A 274 -5.17 1.47 -11.51
C THR A 274 -4.53 0.87 -10.27
N ILE A 275 -4.09 -0.39 -10.32
CA ILE A 275 -3.37 -1.05 -9.21
C ILE A 275 -2.03 -0.35 -8.95
N THR A 276 -1.25 -0.01 -9.98
CA THR A 276 -0.01 0.77 -9.85
C THR A 276 -0.22 2.12 -9.16
N ALA A 277 -1.29 2.84 -9.50
CA ALA A 277 -1.61 4.11 -8.86
C ALA A 277 -2.01 3.95 -7.38
N LEU A 278 -2.74 2.87 -7.04
CA LEU A 278 -3.10 2.54 -5.66
C LEU A 278 -1.88 2.08 -4.84
N ALA A 279 -1.07 1.17 -5.39
CA ALA A 279 0.15 0.65 -4.78
C ALA A 279 1.11 1.79 -4.41
N ASN A 280 1.43 2.67 -5.37
CA ASN A 280 2.28 3.84 -5.11
C ASN A 280 1.69 4.76 -4.02
N LYS A 281 0.37 5.01 -4.04
CA LYS A 281 -0.32 5.84 -3.04
C LYS A 281 -0.25 5.24 -1.63
N GLU A 282 -0.43 3.94 -1.49
CA GLU A 282 -0.33 3.23 -0.21
C GLU A 282 1.13 3.19 0.27
N GLY A 283 2.07 2.87 -0.63
CA GLY A 283 3.49 2.90 -0.36
C GLY A 283 4.01 4.23 0.17
N PHE A 284 3.51 5.37 -0.32
CA PHE A 284 3.88 6.70 0.21
C PHE A 284 3.50 6.90 1.70
N LYS A 285 2.57 6.11 2.26
CA LYS A 285 2.21 6.20 3.68
C LYS A 285 3.36 5.73 4.59
N LEU A 286 4.03 4.64 4.23
CA LEU A 286 5.13 4.05 5.02
C LEU A 286 6.54 4.41 4.55
N ALA A 287 6.69 5.09 3.41
CA ALA A 287 7.97 5.64 2.94
C ALA A 287 8.63 6.64 3.92
#